data_AF-A0AA40FQ74-F1
#
_entry.id   AF-A0AA40FQ74-F1
#
_cell.length_a   1.000
_cell.length_b   1.000
_cell.length_c   1.000
_cell.angle_alpha   90.00
_cell.angle_beta   90.00
_cell.angle_gamma   90.00
#
_symmetry.space_group_name_H-M   'P 1'
#
loop_
_entity.id
_entity.type
_entity.pdbx_description
1 polymer ?
#
loop_
_entity_poly.entity_id
_entity_poly.type
_entity_poly.pdbx_seq_one_letter_code
_entity_poly.pdbx_strand_id
1 'polypeptide(L)'
;MATQIDLQKLNETIMSNFELLTKQINERNSIYDDNFKKINRRADSHEQMLENLTKIIRKLEIANEKQNTEFKNLAQNLKTYAYSETVHTDLAPEMTEDETVYYSEKTTQRANTKNSKRESANQKEATREDLILKPTDALRVIESLNGTNDIGVEEFIKSVKLARTRVNDQIILLRMIIAEKITDRAKQSIRFCQITSYEELFSALRTHVSIPNTISGSRNKLQNIRQGNNETVQSYSNRFKQALSELEYSIQAKYSNPISRNLALEQENAEAIKFYIHNLRPDLAYCIMAMQPGTLLMPNSER
;
A
#
# COMPACT_ATOMS: atom_id res chain seq x y z
N MET A 1 9.60 74.55 18.87
CA MET A 1 8.67 74.73 17.75
C MET A 1 9.38 74.27 16.50
N ALA A 2 8.79 73.36 15.71
CA ALA A 2 9.37 72.97 14.42
C ALA A 2 9.39 74.17 13.48
N THR A 3 10.48 74.36 12.75
CA THR A 3 10.57 75.47 11.78
C THR A 3 9.77 75.14 10.52
N GLN A 4 9.37 76.16 9.76
CA GLN A 4 8.71 75.98 8.46
C GLN A 4 9.55 75.11 7.50
N ILE A 5 10.87 75.17 7.62
CA ILE A 5 11.82 74.35 6.85
C ILE A 5 11.74 72.87 7.26
N ASP A 6 11.58 72.59 8.56
CA ASP A 6 11.44 71.21 9.06
C ASP A 6 10.12 70.57 8.58
N LEU A 7 9.05 71.35 8.55
CA LEU A 7 7.75 70.91 8.02
C LEU A 7 7.81 70.66 6.51
N GLN A 8 8.54 71.49 5.75
CA GLN A 8 8.71 71.30 4.32
C GLN A 8 9.50 70.02 3.99
N LYS A 9 10.61 69.77 4.69
CA LYS A 9 11.41 68.54 4.53
C LYS A 9 10.62 67.29 4.89
N LEU A 10 9.80 67.37 5.95
CA LEU A 10 8.92 66.27 6.33
C LEU A 10 7.90 65.99 5.22
N ASN A 11 7.30 67.03 4.65
CA ASN A 11 6.33 66.88 3.55
C ASN A 11 6.98 66.26 2.29
N GLU A 12 8.18 66.71 1.91
CA GLU A 12 8.95 66.13 0.80
C GLU A 12 9.26 64.65 1.05
N THR A 13 9.64 64.29 2.27
CA THR A 13 9.92 62.90 2.67
C THR A 13 8.66 62.04 2.58
N ILE A 14 7.52 62.56 3.06
CA ILE A 14 6.22 61.88 2.99
C ILE A 14 5.82 61.64 1.53
N MET A 15 5.94 62.66 0.67
CA MET A 15 5.61 62.54 -0.76
C MET A 15 6.49 61.52 -1.47
N SER A 16 7.81 61.53 -1.23
CA SER A 16 8.72 60.53 -1.79
C SER A 16 8.37 59.10 -1.36
N ASN A 17 8.00 58.92 -0.09
CA ASN A 17 7.55 57.62 0.41
C ASN A 17 6.23 57.17 -0.25
N PHE A 18 5.28 58.07 -0.48
CA PHE A 18 4.03 57.76 -1.19
C PHE A 18 4.26 57.36 -2.65
N GLU A 19 5.17 58.05 -3.35
CA GLU A 19 5.55 57.69 -4.72
C GLU A 19 6.19 56.29 -4.77
N LEU A 20 7.11 56.00 -3.84
CA LEU A 20 7.74 54.69 -3.74
C LEU A 20 6.70 53.58 -3.47
N LEU A 21 5.78 53.82 -2.53
CA LEU A 21 4.71 52.88 -2.22
C LEU A 21 3.81 52.63 -3.43
N THR A 22 3.44 53.69 -4.15
CA THR A 22 2.62 53.60 -5.36
C THR A 22 3.31 52.77 -6.43
N LYS A 23 4.61 52.97 -6.63
CA LYS A 23 5.42 52.18 -7.57
C LYS A 23 5.43 50.70 -7.18
N GLN A 24 5.68 50.39 -5.90
CA GLN A 24 5.68 49.01 -5.40
C GLN A 24 4.31 48.33 -5.55
N ILE A 25 3.22 49.04 -5.30
CA ILE A 25 1.86 48.52 -5.49
C ILE A 25 1.62 48.18 -6.96
N ASN A 26 2.01 49.07 -7.88
CA ASN A 26 1.83 48.84 -9.31
C ASN A 26 2.66 47.66 -9.82
N GLU A 27 3.91 47.53 -9.38
CA GLU A 27 4.77 46.39 -9.70
C GLU A 27 4.16 45.07 -9.20
N ARG A 28 3.66 45.04 -7.95
CA ARG A 28 2.97 43.86 -7.41
C ARG A 28 1.72 43.52 -8.20
N ASN A 29 0.90 44.51 -8.56
CA ASN A 29 -0.31 44.31 -9.35
C ASN A 29 0.00 43.72 -10.74
N SER A 30 1.08 44.18 -11.39
CA SER A 30 1.55 43.61 -12.66
C SER A 30 1.94 42.13 -12.51
N ILE A 31 2.65 41.78 -11.43
CA ILE A 31 3.04 40.39 -11.15
C ILE A 31 1.80 39.51 -10.90
N TYR A 32 0.81 40.02 -10.17
CA TYR A 32 -0.44 39.29 -9.93
C TYR A 32 -1.22 39.06 -11.22
N ASP A 33 -1.31 40.06 -12.10
CA ASP A 33 -1.99 39.92 -13.40
C ASP A 33 -1.31 38.88 -14.30
N ASP A 34 0.03 38.90 -14.37
CA ASP A 34 0.79 37.89 -15.11
C ASP A 34 0.60 36.47 -14.56
N ASN A 35 0.59 36.33 -13.23
CA ASN A 35 0.34 35.05 -12.59
C ASN A 35 -1.10 34.56 -12.83
N PHE A 36 -2.08 35.47 -12.78
CA PHE A 36 -3.48 35.15 -13.08
C PHE A 36 -3.64 34.66 -14.53
N LYS A 37 -3.02 35.35 -15.49
CA LYS A 37 -2.98 34.91 -16.90
C LYS A 37 -2.34 33.53 -17.08
N LYS A 38 -1.25 33.24 -16.36
CA LYS A 38 -0.60 31.92 -16.38
C LYS A 38 -1.49 30.82 -15.80
N ILE A 39 -2.22 31.11 -14.72
CA ILE A 39 -3.16 30.18 -14.10
C ILE A 39 -4.30 29.85 -15.07
N ASN A 40 -4.89 30.85 -15.71
CA ASN A 40 -5.99 30.63 -16.67
C ASN A 40 -5.53 29.78 -17.86
N ARG A 41 -4.36 30.06 -18.45
CA ARG A 41 -3.83 29.22 -19.54
C ARG A 41 -3.62 27.76 -19.13
N ARG A 42 -3.22 27.52 -17.88
CA ARG A 42 -3.09 26.14 -17.35
C ARG A 42 -4.45 25.48 -17.14
N ALA A 43 -5.44 26.24 -16.66
CA ALA A 43 -6.81 25.76 -16.51
C ALA A 43 -7.41 25.32 -17.87
N ASP A 44 -7.28 26.16 -18.90
CA ASP A 44 -7.74 25.84 -20.26
C ASP A 44 -7.05 24.58 -20.82
N SER A 45 -5.74 24.45 -20.57
CA SER A 45 -4.97 23.27 -20.99
C SER A 45 -5.43 21.99 -20.26
N HIS A 46 -5.75 22.07 -18.98
CA HIS A 46 -6.30 20.94 -18.22
C HIS A 46 -7.70 20.56 -18.71
N GLU A 47 -8.54 21.54 -19.03
CA GLU A 47 -9.88 21.30 -19.57
C GLU A 47 -9.82 20.53 -20.91
N GLN A 48 -8.94 20.94 -21.82
CA GLN A 48 -8.70 20.20 -23.07
C GLN A 48 -8.18 18.77 -22.84
N MET A 49 -7.31 18.59 -21.83
CA MET A 49 -6.82 17.25 -21.47
C MET A 49 -7.95 16.36 -20.96
N LEU A 50 -8.84 16.90 -20.12
CA LEU A 50 -10.01 16.17 -19.61
C LEU A 50 -10.97 15.76 -20.74
N GLU A 51 -11.19 16.65 -21.71
CA GLU A 51 -12.00 16.33 -22.89
C GLU A 51 -11.39 15.18 -23.71
N ASN A 52 -10.06 15.21 -23.91
CA ASN A 52 -9.34 14.15 -24.62
C ASN A 52 -9.38 12.82 -23.86
N LEU A 53 -9.18 12.83 -22.54
CA LEU A 53 -9.30 11.63 -21.71
C LEU A 53 -10.71 11.04 -21.77
N THR A 54 -11.74 11.90 -21.74
CA THR A 54 -13.14 11.47 -21.87
C THR A 54 -13.39 10.78 -23.22
N LYS A 55 -12.84 11.33 -24.32
CA LYS A 55 -12.91 10.70 -25.65
C LYS A 55 -12.20 9.34 -25.68
N ILE A 56 -11.06 9.19 -25.01
CA ILE A 56 -10.33 7.92 -24.93
C ILE A 56 -11.12 6.89 -24.14
N ILE A 57 -11.67 7.25 -22.98
CA ILE A 57 -12.49 6.36 -22.15
C ILE A 57 -13.67 5.83 -22.96
N ARG A 58 -14.39 6.70 -23.67
CA ARG A 58 -15.53 6.29 -24.51
C ARG A 58 -15.12 5.31 -25.62
N LYS A 59 -13.94 5.51 -26.23
CA LYS A 59 -13.42 4.56 -27.24
C LYS A 59 -13.09 3.19 -26.63
N LEU A 60 -12.52 3.17 -25.42
CA LEU A 60 -12.21 1.93 -24.70
C LEU A 60 -13.48 1.18 -24.28
N GLU A 61 -14.52 1.90 -23.83
CA GLU A 61 -15.82 1.32 -23.50
C GLU A 61 -16.44 0.61 -24.71
N ILE A 62 -16.48 1.28 -25.86
CA ILE A 62 -17.00 0.69 -27.12
C ILE A 62 -16.18 -0.55 -27.53
N ALA A 63 -14.86 -0.49 -27.42
CA ALA A 63 -14.00 -1.63 -27.75
C ALA A 63 -14.24 -2.83 -26.82
N ASN A 64 -14.43 -2.58 -25.53
CA ASN A 64 -14.74 -3.60 -24.53
C ASN A 64 -16.12 -4.22 -24.74
N GLU A 65 -17.13 -3.42 -25.08
CA GLU A 65 -18.46 -3.93 -25.47
C GLU A 65 -18.37 -4.84 -26.70
N LYS A 66 -17.58 -4.45 -27.71
CA LYS A 66 -17.35 -5.28 -28.90
C LYS A 66 -16.68 -6.61 -28.55
N GLN A 67 -15.61 -6.60 -27.75
CA GLN A 67 -14.97 -7.85 -27.31
C GLN A 67 -15.93 -8.74 -26.52
N ASN A 68 -16.74 -8.17 -25.64
CA ASN A 68 -17.72 -8.94 -24.87
C ASN A 68 -18.80 -9.58 -25.75
N THR A 69 -19.23 -8.92 -26.83
CA THR A 69 -20.17 -9.52 -27.78
C THR A 69 -19.53 -10.66 -28.59
N GLU A 70 -18.27 -10.50 -29.00
CA GLU A 70 -17.48 -11.58 -29.64
C GLU A 70 -17.31 -12.80 -28.72
N PHE A 71 -16.99 -12.59 -27.45
CA PHE A 71 -16.90 -13.68 -26.46
C PHE A 71 -18.24 -14.40 -26.25
N LYS A 72 -19.36 -13.66 -26.18
CA LYS A 72 -20.70 -14.26 -26.07
C LYS A 72 -21.03 -15.12 -27.30
N ASN A 73 -20.73 -14.63 -28.50
CA ASN A 73 -20.96 -15.36 -29.73
C ASN A 73 -20.11 -16.64 -29.80
N LEU A 74 -18.84 -16.57 -29.38
CA LEU A 74 -17.96 -17.73 -29.32
C LEU A 74 -18.46 -18.79 -28.32
N ALA A 75 -18.88 -18.36 -27.13
CA ALA A 75 -19.46 -19.24 -26.12
C ALA A 75 -20.74 -19.94 -26.64
N GLN A 76 -21.58 -19.21 -27.39
CA GLN A 76 -22.78 -19.77 -27.99
C GLN A 76 -22.44 -20.79 -29.10
N ASN A 77 -21.44 -20.51 -29.94
CA ASN A 77 -20.98 -21.46 -30.97
C ASN A 77 -20.41 -22.75 -30.37
N LEU A 78 -19.61 -22.64 -29.30
CA LEU A 78 -19.09 -23.81 -28.57
C LEU A 78 -20.22 -24.66 -27.96
N LYS A 79 -21.25 -24.01 -27.41
CA LYS A 79 -22.44 -24.71 -26.89
C LYS A 79 -23.18 -25.49 -27.97
N THR A 80 -23.33 -24.90 -29.16
CA THR A 80 -23.95 -25.57 -30.31
C THR A 80 -23.12 -26.75 -30.81
N TYR A 81 -21.79 -26.60 -30.86
CA TYR A 81 -20.88 -27.68 -31.27
C TYR A 81 -20.94 -28.88 -30.32
N ALA A 82 -20.90 -28.62 -29.00
CA ALA A 82 -21.05 -29.67 -27.98
C ALA A 82 -22.40 -30.42 -28.09
N TYR A 83 -23.48 -29.73 -28.46
CA TYR A 83 -24.78 -30.36 -28.68
C TYR A 83 -24.81 -31.23 -29.94
N SER A 84 -24.11 -30.83 -31.02
CA SER A 84 -23.99 -31.66 -32.23
C SER A 84 -23.10 -32.88 -32.06
N GLU A 85 -22.07 -32.84 -31.20
CA GLU A 85 -21.24 -33.99 -30.87
C GLU A 85 -22.01 -35.06 -30.07
N THR A 86 -22.90 -34.64 -29.15
CA THR A 86 -23.75 -35.56 -28.38
C THR A 86 -24.83 -36.27 -29.20
N VAL A 87 -25.12 -35.82 -30.43
CA VAL A 87 -26.12 -36.45 -31.31
C VAL A 87 -25.50 -37.54 -32.20
N HIS A 88 -24.17 -37.63 -32.29
CA HIS A 88 -23.48 -38.62 -33.12
C HIS A 88 -22.93 -39.85 -32.37
N THR A 89 -23.11 -39.90 -31.05
CA THR A 89 -22.87 -41.10 -30.24
C THR A 89 -24.15 -41.45 -29.50
N ASP A 90 -25.02 -42.23 -30.14
CA ASP A 90 -25.63 -43.44 -29.58
C ASP A 90 -26.84 -43.89 -30.44
N LEU A 91 -26.59 -44.92 -31.25
CA LEU A 91 -27.60 -45.84 -31.77
C LEU A 91 -27.67 -47.04 -30.81
N ALA A 92 -28.87 -47.29 -30.28
CA ALA A 92 -29.44 -48.53 -29.70
C ALA A 92 -30.05 -48.37 -28.29
N PRO A 93 -31.15 -49.09 -28.00
CA PRO A 93 -32.35 -48.40 -27.48
C PRO A 93 -32.90 -48.95 -26.15
N GLU A 94 -33.75 -48.12 -25.55
CA GLU A 94 -34.95 -48.40 -24.73
C GLU A 94 -34.84 -49.30 -23.50
N MET A 95 -35.34 -48.80 -22.35
CA MET A 95 -36.34 -49.45 -21.46
C MET A 95 -36.58 -48.56 -20.22
N THR A 96 -37.68 -47.81 -20.28
CA THR A 96 -38.71 -47.53 -19.25
C THR A 96 -38.33 -47.22 -17.78
N GLU A 97 -38.88 -46.07 -17.33
CA GLU A 97 -39.64 -45.81 -16.08
C GLU A 97 -39.00 -46.26 -14.74
N ASP A 98 -38.70 -45.34 -13.81
CA ASP A 98 -39.69 -44.83 -12.85
C ASP A 98 -39.09 -43.86 -11.79
N GLU A 99 -39.96 -42.97 -11.31
CA GLU A 99 -40.04 -42.38 -9.96
C GLU A 99 -38.82 -41.81 -9.18
N THR A 100 -38.86 -40.47 -9.04
CA THR A 100 -38.88 -39.65 -7.79
C THR A 100 -37.84 -39.80 -6.65
N VAL A 101 -37.65 -38.66 -5.94
CA VAL A 101 -37.34 -38.51 -4.48
C VAL A 101 -35.93 -38.04 -4.07
N TYR A 102 -35.92 -36.82 -3.52
CA TYR A 102 -35.21 -36.25 -2.34
C TYR A 102 -33.72 -36.49 -2.04
N TYR A 103 -33.11 -35.39 -1.57
CA TYR A 103 -31.91 -35.33 -0.73
C TYR A 103 -31.94 -36.27 0.50
N SER A 104 -30.83 -36.94 0.81
CA SER A 104 -30.20 -36.87 2.16
C SER A 104 -28.79 -37.48 2.21
N GLU A 105 -27.97 -36.90 3.09
CA GLU A 105 -26.64 -37.33 3.53
C GLU A 105 -26.66 -38.69 4.28
N LYS A 106 -25.55 -39.46 4.24
CA LYS A 106 -24.75 -39.84 5.44
C LYS A 106 -23.62 -40.84 5.16
N THR A 107 -22.42 -40.48 5.64
CA THR A 107 -21.42 -41.26 6.40
C THR A 107 -21.33 -42.79 6.28
N THR A 108 -20.12 -43.32 6.08
CA THR A 108 -19.64 -44.51 6.82
C THR A 108 -18.10 -44.55 6.94
N GLN A 109 -17.62 -44.65 8.19
CA GLN A 109 -16.25 -44.98 8.59
C GLN A 109 -15.95 -46.47 8.42
N ARG A 110 -14.70 -46.86 8.16
CA ARG A 110 -14.16 -48.12 8.72
C ARG A 110 -12.65 -48.09 8.89
N ALA A 111 -12.22 -48.36 10.13
CA ALA A 111 -10.85 -48.53 10.58
C ALA A 111 -10.42 -50.01 10.52
N ASN A 112 -9.11 -50.29 10.38
CA ASN A 112 -8.32 -51.02 11.40
C ASN A 112 -6.85 -51.30 10.96
N THR A 113 -5.93 -50.64 11.67
CA THR A 113 -4.67 -51.10 12.33
C THR A 113 -3.93 -52.38 11.89
N LYS A 114 -2.59 -52.31 11.73
CA LYS A 114 -1.59 -52.61 12.80
C LYS A 114 -0.10 -52.42 12.35
N ASN A 115 0.60 -51.62 13.17
CA ASN A 115 2.02 -51.60 13.59
C ASN A 115 3.14 -52.33 12.82
N SER A 116 4.25 -51.61 12.56
CA SER A 116 5.61 -52.07 12.92
C SER A 116 6.55 -50.89 13.18
N LYS A 117 7.48 -51.09 14.12
CA LYS A 117 8.30 -50.12 14.85
C LYS A 117 9.78 -50.38 14.53
N ARG A 118 10.55 -49.35 14.16
CA ARG A 118 12.02 -49.18 14.25
C ARG A 118 12.35 -47.79 13.67
N GLU A 119 12.67 -46.78 14.47
CA GLU A 119 14.05 -46.37 14.85
C GLU A 119 14.95 -46.19 13.61
N SER A 120 15.65 -45.08 13.32
CA SER A 120 15.78 -43.74 13.89
C SER A 120 16.75 -42.97 12.97
N ALA A 121 16.81 -41.64 13.12
CA ALA A 121 17.88 -40.73 12.71
C ALA A 121 17.96 -40.26 11.24
N ASN A 122 17.19 -39.23 10.91
CA ASN A 122 17.71 -37.88 10.56
C ASN A 122 16.59 -36.99 10.02
N GLN A 123 15.79 -36.42 10.94
CA GLN A 123 14.97 -35.24 10.68
C GLN A 123 15.34 -34.20 11.74
N LYS A 124 16.38 -33.42 11.46
CA LYS A 124 16.67 -32.17 12.17
C LYS A 124 15.95 -31.04 11.44
N GLU A 125 14.66 -30.92 11.69
CA GLU A 125 13.88 -29.66 11.63
C GLU A 125 12.47 -29.93 12.17
N ALA A 126 12.42 -30.63 13.30
CA ALA A 126 11.20 -30.80 14.07
C ALA A 126 10.97 -29.53 14.91
N THR A 127 9.85 -28.87 14.63
CA THR A 127 8.87 -28.50 15.67
C THR A 127 9.45 -27.72 16.86
N ARG A 128 9.60 -26.39 16.71
CA ARG A 128 9.59 -25.52 17.89
C ARG A 128 8.19 -25.59 18.50
N GLU A 129 8.08 -26.38 19.55
CA GLU A 129 6.89 -26.58 20.38
C GLU A 129 6.10 -25.27 20.58
N ASP A 130 4.78 -25.35 20.38
CA ASP A 130 3.76 -24.35 20.72
C ASP A 130 3.69 -24.16 22.24
N LEU A 131 4.75 -23.59 22.82
CA LEU A 131 4.74 -23.17 24.21
C LEU A 131 3.84 -21.94 24.31
N ILE A 132 2.69 -22.13 24.94
CA ILE A 132 1.80 -21.03 25.36
C ILE A 132 2.62 -20.12 26.28
N LEU A 133 2.88 -18.90 25.83
CA LEU A 133 3.63 -17.87 26.53
C LEU A 133 2.72 -17.09 27.47
N LYS A 134 3.30 -16.57 28.56
CA LYS A 134 2.64 -15.56 29.38
C LYS A 134 2.60 -14.22 28.61
N PRO A 135 1.60 -13.36 28.87
CA PRO A 135 1.52 -12.04 28.22
C PRO A 135 2.82 -11.22 28.32
N THR A 136 3.51 -11.29 29.47
CA THR A 136 4.80 -10.63 29.72
C THR A 136 5.92 -11.11 28.81
N ASP A 137 5.95 -12.40 28.48
CA ASP A 137 7.00 -12.99 27.64
C ASP A 137 6.73 -12.73 26.17
N ALA A 138 5.45 -12.78 25.77
CA ALA A 138 5.02 -12.41 24.43
C ALA A 138 5.29 -10.92 24.13
N LEU A 139 5.16 -10.05 25.14
CA LEU A 139 5.46 -8.63 25.01
C LEU A 139 6.92 -8.36 24.61
N ARG A 140 7.87 -9.21 25.01
CA ARG A 140 9.29 -9.04 24.67
C ARG A 140 9.57 -9.23 23.18
N VAL A 141 8.70 -9.97 22.48
CA VAL A 141 8.82 -10.27 21.05
C VAL A 141 8.25 -9.13 20.20
N ILE A 142 7.35 -8.32 20.76
CA ILE A 142 6.73 -7.19 20.07
C ILE A 142 7.66 -5.98 20.20
N GLU A 143 8.14 -5.45 19.08
CA GLU A 143 8.88 -4.19 19.06
C GLU A 143 7.96 -2.98 19.31
N SER A 144 8.52 -1.85 19.73
CA SER A 144 7.74 -0.66 20.06
C SER A 144 7.38 0.16 18.81
N LEU A 145 6.16 0.70 18.79
CA LEU A 145 5.64 1.62 17.79
C LEU A 145 5.59 3.03 18.39
N ASN A 146 6.33 3.97 17.83
CA ASN A 146 6.47 5.35 18.32
C ASN A 146 5.88 6.40 17.34
N GLY A 147 5.58 6.01 16.10
CA GLY A 147 5.05 6.83 15.02
C GLY A 147 6.12 7.57 14.19
N THR A 148 7.41 7.34 14.44
CA THR A 148 8.55 7.94 13.70
C THR A 148 9.82 7.08 13.82
N ASN A 149 10.35 6.59 12.70
CA ASN A 149 11.55 5.72 12.64
C ASN A 149 11.41 4.41 13.43
N ASP A 150 10.21 3.86 13.53
CA ASP A 150 9.90 2.55 14.10
C ASP A 150 9.76 1.46 13.02
N ILE A 151 9.54 0.20 13.45
CA ILE A 151 8.95 -0.83 12.58
C ILE A 151 7.61 -0.29 12.11
N GLY A 152 7.20 -0.34 10.85
CA GLY A 152 5.93 0.29 10.46
C GLY A 152 4.70 -0.28 11.20
N VAL A 153 3.57 0.45 11.14
CA VAL A 153 2.29 0.02 11.73
C VAL A 153 1.92 -1.42 11.35
N GLU A 154 2.16 -1.85 10.11
CA GLU A 154 1.82 -3.20 9.67
C GLU A 154 2.79 -4.28 10.17
N GLU A 155 4.07 -3.97 10.29
CA GLU A 155 5.07 -4.88 10.89
C GLU A 155 4.78 -5.06 12.39
N PHE A 156 4.36 -3.98 13.04
CA PHE A 156 3.86 -4.02 14.41
C PHE A 156 2.61 -4.90 14.52
N ILE A 157 1.60 -4.69 13.67
CA ILE A 157 0.37 -5.51 13.66
C ILE A 157 0.69 -6.99 13.40
N LYS A 158 1.61 -7.31 12.48
CA LYS A 158 2.06 -8.70 12.24
C LYS A 158 2.66 -9.32 13.51
N SER A 159 3.54 -8.57 14.19
CA SER A 159 4.18 -9.02 15.44
C SER A 159 3.15 -9.24 16.54
N VAL A 160 2.18 -8.35 16.68
CA VAL A 160 1.06 -8.49 17.62
C VAL A 160 0.19 -9.70 17.30
N LYS A 161 -0.13 -9.95 16.02
CA LYS A 161 -0.89 -11.14 15.61
C LYS A 161 -0.16 -12.45 15.95
N LEU A 162 1.16 -12.49 15.73
CA LEU A 162 1.98 -13.64 16.06
C LEU A 162 2.12 -13.84 17.58
N ALA A 163 2.19 -12.77 18.36
CA ALA A 163 2.17 -12.86 19.81
C ALA A 163 0.81 -13.36 20.33
N ARG A 164 -0.30 -12.92 19.72
CA ARG A 164 -1.66 -13.30 20.09
C ARG A 164 -1.92 -14.80 19.94
N THR A 165 -1.34 -15.46 18.93
CA THR A 165 -1.53 -16.92 18.74
C THR A 165 -0.83 -17.74 19.83
N ARG A 166 0.08 -17.14 20.59
CA ARG A 166 0.90 -17.81 21.60
C ARG A 166 0.47 -17.50 23.03
N VAL A 167 -0.61 -16.74 23.25
CA VAL A 167 -1.02 -16.29 24.59
C VAL A 167 -2.49 -16.61 24.84
N ASN A 168 -2.78 -17.24 25.98
CA ASN A 168 -4.16 -17.52 26.41
C ASN A 168 -4.90 -16.26 26.89
N ASP A 169 -4.24 -15.40 27.66
CA ASP A 169 -4.84 -14.17 28.16
C ASP A 169 -4.70 -13.01 27.16
N GLN A 170 -5.58 -13.02 26.17
CA GLN A 170 -5.56 -12.04 25.07
C GLN A 170 -5.94 -10.63 25.53
N ILE A 171 -6.78 -10.49 26.56
CA ILE A 171 -7.25 -9.18 27.06
C ILE A 171 -6.12 -8.49 27.83
N ILE A 172 -5.42 -9.21 28.70
CA ILE A 172 -4.26 -8.64 29.40
C ILE A 172 -3.17 -8.26 28.40
N LEU A 173 -2.87 -9.12 27.43
CA LEU A 173 -1.89 -8.82 26.39
C LEU A 173 -2.25 -7.53 25.63
N LEU A 174 -3.53 -7.34 25.26
CA LEU A 174 -3.99 -6.14 24.56
C LEU A 174 -3.71 -4.88 25.39
N ARG A 175 -4.06 -4.90 26.67
CA ARG A 175 -3.83 -3.76 27.59
C ARG A 175 -2.34 -3.46 27.74
N MET A 176 -1.50 -4.50 27.85
CA MET A 176 -0.05 -4.32 27.94
C MET A 176 0.55 -3.75 26.66
N ILE A 177 0.10 -4.18 25.49
CA ILE A 177 0.56 -3.65 24.19
C ILE A 177 0.26 -2.15 24.10
N ILE A 178 -0.97 -1.74 24.43
CA ILE A 178 -1.37 -0.33 24.40
C ILE A 178 -0.57 0.51 25.41
N ALA A 179 -0.30 -0.05 26.59
CA ALA A 179 0.41 0.67 27.65
C ALA A 179 1.91 0.82 27.37
N GLU A 180 2.57 -0.24 26.92
CA GLU A 180 4.04 -0.37 26.92
C GLU A 180 4.67 -0.33 25.52
N LYS A 181 3.95 -0.77 24.48
CA LYS A 181 4.52 -0.90 23.13
C LYS A 181 4.10 0.20 22.18
N ILE A 182 2.99 0.87 22.45
CA ILE A 182 2.58 2.05 21.69
C ILE A 182 3.01 3.29 22.49
N THR A 183 3.93 4.05 21.90
CA THR A 183 4.64 5.14 22.56
C THR A 183 4.56 6.43 21.75
N ASP A 184 4.98 7.55 22.35
CA ASP A 184 5.16 8.85 21.71
C ASP A 184 4.00 9.29 20.80
N ARG A 185 4.31 9.55 19.51
CA ARG A 185 3.38 10.09 18.52
C ARG A 185 2.27 9.09 18.21
N ALA A 186 2.61 7.81 18.12
CA ALA A 186 1.62 6.75 17.91
C ALA A 186 0.62 6.68 19.07
N LYS A 187 1.10 6.80 20.32
CA LYS A 187 0.24 6.83 21.51
C LYS A 187 -0.67 8.06 21.52
N GLN A 188 -0.12 9.22 21.16
CA GLN A 188 -0.89 10.45 21.07
C GLN A 188 -1.99 10.36 19.99
N SER A 189 -1.70 9.74 18.85
CA SER A 189 -2.63 9.59 17.73
C SER A 189 -3.86 8.75 18.05
N ILE A 190 -3.75 7.74 18.91
CA ILE A 190 -4.88 6.86 19.28
C ILE A 190 -5.47 7.17 20.66
N ARG A 191 -5.05 8.28 21.30
CA ARG A 191 -5.39 8.61 22.68
C ARG A 191 -6.90 8.64 22.98
N PHE A 192 -7.70 9.03 22.00
CA PHE A 192 -9.15 9.17 22.15
C PHE A 192 -9.92 7.94 21.62
N CYS A 193 -9.22 6.94 21.08
CA CYS A 193 -9.84 5.71 20.61
C CYS A 193 -10.18 4.82 21.80
N GLN A 194 -11.45 4.43 21.93
CA GLN A 194 -11.85 3.39 22.87
C GLN A 194 -11.50 2.03 22.28
N ILE A 195 -10.35 1.49 22.67
CA ILE A 195 -9.84 0.22 22.15
C ILE A 195 -10.11 -0.87 23.18
N THR A 196 -11.07 -1.72 22.86
CA THR A 196 -11.50 -2.88 23.66
C THR A 196 -11.18 -4.21 22.99
N SER A 197 -10.97 -4.19 21.67
CA SER A 197 -10.62 -5.37 20.86
C SER A 197 -9.36 -5.17 20.02
N TYR A 198 -8.81 -6.28 19.52
CA TYR A 198 -7.69 -6.23 18.58
C TYR A 198 -8.10 -5.65 17.23
N GLU A 199 -9.33 -5.91 16.76
CA GLU A 199 -9.83 -5.28 15.53
C GLU A 199 -9.85 -3.76 15.65
N GLU A 200 -10.35 -3.23 16.77
CA GLU A 200 -10.35 -1.79 17.05
C GLU A 200 -8.94 -1.23 17.15
N LEU A 201 -8.01 -1.94 17.79
CA LEU A 201 -6.61 -1.54 17.85
C LEU A 201 -6.03 -1.41 16.45
N PHE A 202 -6.16 -2.44 15.62
CA PHE A 202 -5.58 -2.45 14.28
C PHE A 202 -6.20 -1.38 13.40
N SER A 203 -7.52 -1.17 13.50
CA SER A 203 -8.22 -0.12 12.79
C SER A 203 -7.74 1.28 13.21
N ALA A 204 -7.63 1.52 14.52
CA ALA A 204 -7.17 2.79 15.06
C ALA A 204 -5.73 3.11 14.63
N LEU A 205 -4.83 2.12 14.70
CA LEU A 205 -3.46 2.26 14.23
C LEU A 205 -3.42 2.61 12.73
N ARG A 206 -4.17 1.91 11.89
CA ARG A 206 -4.21 2.17 10.44
C ARG A 206 -4.85 3.49 10.05
N THR A 207 -5.74 4.01 10.88
CA THR A 207 -6.49 5.24 10.58
C THR A 207 -5.78 6.48 11.11
N HIS A 208 -5.16 6.38 12.28
CA HIS A 208 -4.64 7.53 13.02
C HIS A 208 -3.12 7.54 13.18
N VAL A 209 -2.46 6.38 13.07
CA VAL A 209 -1.00 6.27 13.20
C VAL A 209 -0.35 6.09 11.84
N SER A 210 -0.89 5.19 11.00
CA SER A 210 -0.66 5.26 9.57
C SER A 210 -1.35 6.53 9.09
N ILE A 211 -0.54 7.54 8.75
CA ILE A 211 -1.03 8.63 7.91
C ILE A 211 -1.71 7.94 6.72
N PRO A 212 -2.96 8.28 6.36
CA PRO A 212 -3.61 7.72 5.18
C PRO A 212 -2.86 8.24 3.95
N ASN A 213 -1.74 7.60 3.64
CA ASN A 213 -0.98 7.85 2.45
C ASN A 213 -1.78 7.18 1.33
N THR A 214 -2.48 8.00 0.56
CA THR A 214 -2.93 7.59 -0.78
C THR A 214 -1.76 6.92 -1.50
N ILE A 215 -2.03 5.99 -2.43
CA ILE A 215 -0.95 5.34 -3.22
C ILE A 215 0.03 6.40 -3.76
N SER A 216 -0.49 7.54 -4.25
CA SER A 216 0.31 8.67 -4.70
C SER A 216 1.17 9.30 -3.60
N GLY A 217 0.63 9.46 -2.38
CA GLY A 217 1.38 9.96 -1.23
C GLY A 217 2.52 9.02 -0.80
N SER A 218 2.23 7.71 -0.72
CA SER A 218 3.26 6.70 -0.42
C SER A 218 4.33 6.65 -1.50
N ARG A 219 3.95 6.72 -2.77
CA ARG A 219 4.89 6.76 -3.91
C ARG A 219 5.78 8.00 -3.86
N ASN A 220 5.20 9.19 -3.62
CA ASN A 220 5.95 10.42 -3.47
C ASN A 220 6.95 10.35 -2.29
N LYS A 221 6.54 9.75 -1.16
CA LYS A 221 7.43 9.52 -0.03
C LYS A 221 8.60 8.61 -0.42
N LEU A 222 8.31 7.48 -1.07
CA LEU A 222 9.30 6.52 -1.54
C LEU A 222 10.31 7.15 -2.52
N GLN A 223 9.82 7.95 -3.48
CA GLN A 223 10.64 8.62 -4.49
C GLN A 223 11.61 9.64 -3.88
N ASN A 224 11.28 10.25 -2.74
CA ASN A 224 12.07 11.30 -2.11
C ASN A 224 13.06 10.78 -1.05
N ILE A 225 13.08 9.48 -0.75
CA ILE A 225 14.05 8.89 0.19
C ILE A 225 15.41 8.79 -0.50
N ARG A 226 16.33 9.68 -0.09
CA ARG A 226 17.73 9.73 -0.52
C ARG A 226 18.66 9.22 0.56
N GLN A 227 19.74 8.55 0.15
CA GLN A 227 20.82 8.16 1.05
C GLN A 227 21.59 9.42 1.49
N GLY A 228 21.69 9.63 2.79
CA GLY A 228 22.47 10.74 3.34
C GLY A 228 23.97 10.58 3.10
N ASN A 229 24.72 11.69 3.08
CA ASN A 229 26.17 11.67 2.81
C ASN A 229 26.95 10.74 3.76
N ASN A 230 26.56 10.73 5.04
CA ASN A 230 27.18 9.91 6.10
C ASN A 230 26.32 8.69 6.49
N GLU A 231 25.30 8.36 5.69
CA GLU A 231 24.39 7.26 5.99
C GLU A 231 24.89 5.95 5.38
N THR A 232 24.86 4.87 6.15
CA THR A 232 25.17 3.53 5.65
C THR A 232 24.09 3.05 4.68
N VAL A 233 24.47 2.20 3.71
CA VAL A 233 23.50 1.59 2.78
C VAL A 233 22.41 0.84 3.55
N GLN A 234 22.77 0.13 4.63
CA GLN A 234 21.81 -0.60 5.45
C GLN A 234 20.75 0.31 6.09
N SER A 235 21.17 1.44 6.67
CA SER A 235 20.23 2.42 7.25
C SER A 235 19.29 2.96 6.17
N TYR A 236 19.84 3.32 5.01
CA TYR A 236 19.06 3.77 3.87
C TYR A 236 18.07 2.69 3.39
N SER A 237 18.52 1.43 3.25
CA SER A 237 17.69 0.29 2.87
C SER A 237 16.54 0.09 3.83
N ASN A 238 16.76 0.22 5.13
CA ASN A 238 15.72 0.05 6.13
C ASN A 238 14.65 1.14 5.99
N ARG A 239 15.03 2.42 5.85
CA ARG A 239 14.09 3.52 5.62
C ARG A 239 13.31 3.35 4.32
N PHE A 240 14.00 2.92 3.25
CA PHE A 240 13.38 2.69 1.96
C PHE A 240 12.37 1.53 2.00
N LYS A 241 12.75 0.40 2.63
CA LYS A 241 11.85 -0.75 2.84
C LYS A 241 10.61 -0.38 3.65
N GLN A 242 10.76 0.42 4.69
CA GLN A 242 9.63 0.91 5.48
C GLN A 242 8.64 1.70 4.62
N ALA A 243 9.13 2.62 3.78
CA ALA A 243 8.27 3.38 2.88
C ALA A 243 7.66 2.52 1.76
N LEU A 244 8.36 1.46 1.32
CA LEU A 244 7.83 0.49 0.38
C LEU A 244 6.68 -0.32 1.01
N SER A 245 6.86 -0.80 2.24
CA SER A 245 5.79 -1.48 3.01
C SER A 245 4.55 -0.60 3.13
N GLU A 246 4.71 0.70 3.36
CA GLU A 246 3.60 1.66 3.36
C GLU A 246 2.88 1.75 2.00
N LEU A 247 3.63 1.78 0.89
CA LEU A 247 3.07 1.81 -0.46
C LEU A 247 2.31 0.51 -0.79
N GLU A 248 2.92 -0.64 -0.51
CA GLU A 248 2.29 -1.95 -0.72
C GLU A 248 0.98 -2.05 0.05
N TYR A 249 0.96 -1.56 1.29
CA TYR A 249 -0.25 -1.53 2.09
C TYR A 249 -1.34 -0.65 1.47
N SER A 250 -1.01 0.57 1.03
CA SER A 250 -1.96 1.46 0.34
C SER A 250 -2.56 0.82 -0.92
N ILE A 251 -1.79 -0.01 -1.63
CA ILE A 251 -2.26 -0.78 -2.79
C ILE A 251 -3.20 -1.88 -2.34
N GLN A 252 -2.83 -2.66 -1.33
CA GLN A 252 -3.66 -3.74 -0.79
C GLN A 252 -4.99 -3.21 -0.23
N ALA A 253 -4.99 -2.02 0.37
CA ALA A 253 -6.18 -1.36 0.88
C ALA A 253 -7.11 -0.84 -0.23
N LYS A 254 -6.56 -0.39 -1.36
CA LYS A 254 -7.34 0.14 -2.49
C LYS A 254 -7.93 -0.96 -3.38
N TYR A 255 -7.18 -2.03 -3.63
CA TYR A 255 -7.55 -3.08 -4.57
C TYR A 255 -8.02 -4.35 -3.85
N SER A 256 -9.35 -4.51 -3.76
CA SER A 256 -9.96 -5.74 -3.19
C SER A 256 -9.75 -6.97 -4.09
N ASN A 257 -9.64 -6.77 -5.40
CA ASN A 257 -9.42 -7.86 -6.36
C ASN A 257 -7.96 -8.36 -6.30
N PRO A 258 -7.70 -9.66 -6.10
CA PRO A 258 -6.35 -10.20 -6.01
C PRO A 258 -5.48 -9.99 -7.26
N ILE A 259 -6.06 -10.10 -8.45
CA ILE A 259 -5.34 -9.95 -9.72
C ILE A 259 -4.91 -8.49 -9.92
N SER A 260 -5.84 -7.55 -9.75
CA SER A 260 -5.54 -6.12 -9.86
C SER A 260 -4.51 -5.66 -8.82
N ARG A 261 -4.60 -6.20 -7.60
CA ARG A 261 -3.64 -5.95 -6.53
C ARG A 261 -2.25 -6.46 -6.88
N ASN A 262 -2.13 -7.68 -7.39
CA ASN A 262 -0.83 -8.26 -7.76
C ASN A 262 -0.18 -7.48 -8.92
N LEU A 263 -0.97 -7.11 -9.94
CA LEU A 263 -0.47 -6.30 -11.06
C LEU A 263 0.05 -4.93 -10.58
N ALA A 264 -0.70 -4.27 -9.68
CA ALA A 264 -0.28 -3.00 -9.11
C ALA A 264 0.99 -3.14 -8.25
N LEU A 265 1.09 -4.20 -7.44
CA LEU A 265 2.31 -4.47 -6.64
C LEU A 265 3.53 -4.74 -7.53
N GLU A 266 3.37 -5.49 -8.62
CA GLU A 266 4.47 -5.80 -9.55
C GLU A 266 4.98 -4.53 -10.25
N GLN A 267 4.06 -3.68 -10.73
CA GLN A 267 4.41 -2.40 -11.35
C GLN A 267 5.15 -1.49 -10.37
N GLU A 268 4.64 -1.33 -9.15
CA GLU A 268 5.26 -0.46 -8.15
C GLU A 268 6.59 -1.00 -7.64
N ASN A 269 6.76 -2.31 -7.53
CA ASN A 269 8.04 -2.92 -7.17
C ASN A 269 9.11 -2.67 -8.25
N ALA A 270 8.74 -2.74 -9.53
CA ALA A 270 9.64 -2.40 -10.62
C ALA A 270 10.07 -0.92 -10.59
N GLU A 271 9.17 0.00 -10.24
CA GLU A 271 9.50 1.41 -10.05
C GLU A 271 10.33 1.67 -8.78
N ALA A 272 10.03 0.98 -7.68
CA ALA A 272 10.74 1.09 -6.41
C ALA A 272 12.23 0.76 -6.57
N ILE A 273 12.58 -0.26 -7.38
CA ILE A 273 13.98 -0.57 -7.69
C ILE A 273 14.68 0.63 -8.35
N LYS A 274 14.02 1.29 -9.31
CA LYS A 274 14.58 2.47 -9.98
C LYS A 274 14.80 3.62 -9.00
N PHE A 275 13.82 3.90 -8.14
CA PHE A 275 13.95 4.94 -7.12
C PHE A 275 15.06 4.62 -6.13
N TYR A 276 15.17 3.36 -5.69
CA TYR A 276 16.21 2.92 -4.78
C TYR A 276 17.61 3.21 -5.35
N ILE A 277 17.87 2.75 -6.58
CA ILE A 277 19.18 2.90 -7.20
C ILE A 277 19.49 4.38 -7.49
N HIS A 278 18.53 5.14 -8.00
CA HIS A 278 18.74 6.56 -8.34
C HIS A 278 19.00 7.43 -7.11
N ASN A 279 18.52 7.02 -5.94
CA ASN A 279 18.63 7.79 -4.70
C ASN A 279 19.74 7.28 -3.76
N LEU A 280 20.50 6.25 -4.16
CA LEU A 280 21.79 5.92 -3.55
C LEU A 280 22.80 7.05 -3.81
N ARG A 281 23.88 7.08 -3.03
CA ARG A 281 24.99 7.98 -3.32
C ARG A 281 25.56 7.69 -4.72
N PRO A 282 26.02 8.71 -5.47
CA PRO A 282 26.43 8.56 -6.86
C PRO A 282 27.48 7.46 -7.08
N ASP A 283 28.46 7.37 -6.19
CA ASP A 283 29.52 6.35 -6.19
C ASP A 283 28.97 4.91 -6.22
N LEU A 284 27.88 4.66 -5.47
CA LEU A 284 27.23 3.36 -5.41
C LEU A 284 26.18 3.17 -6.52
N ALA A 285 25.45 4.23 -6.84
CA ALA A 285 24.40 4.22 -7.85
C ALA A 285 24.97 3.82 -9.23
N TYR A 286 26.12 4.37 -9.62
CA TYR A 286 26.76 4.04 -10.90
C TYR A 286 27.15 2.55 -10.99
N CYS A 287 27.67 1.97 -9.91
CA CYS A 287 28.03 0.55 -9.89
C CYS A 287 26.79 -0.36 -10.00
N ILE A 288 25.69 0.00 -9.31
CA ILE A 288 24.50 -0.85 -9.24
C ILE A 288 23.61 -0.69 -10.49
N MET A 289 23.53 0.50 -11.08
CA MET A 289 22.80 0.71 -12.35
C MET A 289 23.31 -0.20 -13.46
N ALA A 290 24.64 -0.41 -13.53
CA ALA A 290 25.25 -1.29 -14.51
C ALA A 290 24.88 -2.78 -14.30
N MET A 291 24.55 -3.17 -13.07
CA MET A 291 24.20 -4.55 -12.71
C MET A 291 22.73 -4.92 -12.99
N GLN A 292 21.85 -3.94 -13.24
CA GLN A 292 20.42 -4.13 -13.49
C GLN A 292 19.75 -5.13 -12.51
N PRO A 293 19.73 -4.85 -11.20
CA PRO A 293 19.16 -5.77 -10.23
C PRO A 293 17.64 -5.91 -10.45
N GLY A 294 17.18 -7.15 -10.60
CA GLY A 294 15.75 -7.47 -10.75
C GLY A 294 14.94 -7.46 -9.46
N THR A 295 15.62 -7.41 -8.29
CA THR A 295 14.95 -7.33 -6.99
C THR A 295 15.71 -6.44 -6.02
N LEU A 296 15.03 -5.88 -5.02
CA LEU A 296 15.63 -5.09 -3.94
C LEU A 296 16.43 -5.94 -2.92
N LEU A 297 16.42 -7.26 -3.08
CA LEU A 297 17.22 -8.19 -2.30
C LEU A 297 18.45 -8.59 -3.12
N MET A 298 19.64 -8.38 -2.57
CA MET A 298 20.76 -9.23 -2.95
C MET A 298 20.33 -10.67 -2.62
N PRO A 299 20.42 -11.64 -3.55
CA PRO A 299 20.33 -13.04 -3.15
C PRO A 299 21.39 -13.24 -2.06
N ASN A 300 21.01 -13.92 -0.98
CA ASN A 300 21.96 -14.33 0.06
C ASN A 300 23.22 -14.83 -0.64
N SER A 301 24.35 -14.17 -0.40
CA SER A 301 25.63 -14.64 -0.88
C SER A 301 25.86 -15.99 -0.22
N GLU A 302 25.64 -17.07 -0.98
CA GLU A 302 26.33 -18.32 -0.74
C GLU A 302 27.83 -18.01 -0.86
N ARG A 303 28.50 -17.86 0.29
CA ARG A 303 29.88 -18.25 0.58
C ARG A 303 30.23 -17.92 2.03
#